data_AF-A0AA35IAE0-F1
#
_entry.id   AF-A0AA35IAE0-F1
#
_cell.length_a   1.000
_cell.length_b   1.000
_cell.length_c   1.000
_cell.angle_alpha   90.00
_cell.angle_beta   90.00
_cell.angle_gamma   90.00
#
_symmetry.space_group_name_H-M   'P 1'
#
loop_
_entity.id
_entity.type
_entity.pdbx_description
1 polymer ?
#
loop_
_entity_poly.entity_id
_entity_poly.type
_entity_poly.pdbx_seq_one_letter_code
_entity_poly.pdbx_strand_id
1 'polypeptide(L)' 'MERFFGALKSEWMPAGGYESEAEAKADIMAYLVRYNLKRLHSYNGYETPVAMEEKLRAAA' A
#
# COMPACT_ATOMS: atom_id res chain seq x y z
N MET A 1 13.88 0.87 5.72
CA MET A 1 12.66 1.67 6.02
C MET A 1 11.68 1.46 4.89
N GLU A 2 10.49 0.93 5.16
CA GLU A 2 9.44 0.80 4.16
C GLU A 2 8.76 2.17 3.98
N ARG A 3 8.58 2.63 2.74
CA ARG A 3 8.10 3.98 2.43
C ARG A 3 6.87 3.89 1.54
N PHE A 4 5.70 4.17 2.11
CA PHE A 4 4.42 4.15 1.41
C PHE A 4 4.46 4.89 0.06
N PHE A 5 4.81 6.18 0.06
CA PHE A 5 4.88 6.98 -1.17
C PHE A 5 6.08 6.62 -2.07
N GLY A 6 7.12 6.02 -1.50
CA GLY A 6 8.26 5.54 -2.28
C GLY A 6 7.84 4.38 -3.17
N ALA A 7 7.26 3.35 -2.58
CA ALA A 7 6.78 2.17 -3.28
C ALA A 7 5.66 2.51 -4.29
N LEU A 8 4.75 3.43 -3.95
CA LEU A 8 3.75 3.93 -4.90
C LEU A 8 4.43 4.47 -6.17
N LYS A 9 5.41 5.37 -6.01
CA LYS A 9 6.06 6.03 -7.14
C LYS A 9 7.00 5.12 -7.94
N SER A 10 7.68 4.18 -7.29
CA SER A 10 8.72 3.37 -7.93
C SER A 10 8.25 1.99 -8.42
N GLU A 11 7.20 1.43 -7.82
CA GLU A 11 6.76 0.05 -8.11
C GLU A 11 5.36 -0.03 -8.73
N TRP A 12 4.52 1.00 -8.55
CA TRP A 12 3.11 0.93 -8.95
C TRP A 12 2.76 1.93 -10.05
N MET A 13 3.13 3.20 -9.84
CA MET A 13 2.80 4.26 -10.79
C MET A 13 3.37 3.98 -12.18
N PRO A 14 2.59 4.18 -13.26
CA PRO A 14 3.11 4.09 -14.61
C PRO A 14 4.24 5.09 -14.84
N ALA A 15 5.29 4.68 -15.55
CA ALA A 15 6.44 5.55 -15.84
C ALA A 15 6.06 6.82 -16.63
N GLY A 16 5.02 6.73 -17.47
CA GLY A 16 4.48 7.85 -18.23
C GLY A 16 3.47 8.73 -17.46
N GLY A 17 3.15 8.37 -16.22
CA GLY A 17 2.04 8.96 -15.47
C GLY A 17 0.68 8.43 -15.92
N TYR A 18 -0.38 9.10 -15.46
CA TYR A 18 -1.77 8.76 -15.79
C TYR A 18 -2.30 9.70 -16.87
N GLU A 19 -3.14 9.19 -17.77
CA GLU A 19 -3.75 9.96 -18.85
C GLU A 19 -4.92 10.82 -18.35
N SER A 20 -5.55 10.40 -17.25
CA SER A 20 -6.64 11.14 -16.63
C SER A 20 -6.65 11.04 -15.10
N GLU A 21 -7.33 11.99 -14.45
CA GLU A 21 -7.56 11.94 -13.01
C GLU A 21 -8.41 10.72 -12.60
N ALA A 22 -9.36 10.31 -13.46
CA ALA A 22 -10.21 9.16 -13.20
C ALA A 22 -9.40 7.85 -13.16
N GLU A 23 -8.49 7.67 -14.11
CA GLU A 23 -7.53 6.56 -14.13
C GLU A 23 -6.64 6.59 -12.89
N ALA A 24 -6.03 7.74 -12.60
CA ALA A 24 -5.17 7.91 -11.43
C ALA A 24 -5.89 7.53 -10.13
N LYS A 25 -7.14 7.98 -9.96
CA LYS A 25 -7.97 7.64 -8.80
C LYS A 25 -8.22 6.14 -8.70
N ALA A 26 -8.62 5.50 -9.79
CA ALA A 26 -8.89 4.07 -9.79
C ALA A 26 -7.63 3.26 -9.44
N ASP A 27 -6.49 3.61 -10.05
CA ASP A 27 -5.23 2.90 -9.84
C ASP A 27 -4.65 3.12 -8.44
N ILE A 28 -4.71 4.34 -7.91
CA ILE A 28 -4.30 4.63 -6.52
C ILE A 28 -5.19 3.89 -5.51
N MET A 29 -6.50 3.76 -5.77
CA MET A 29 -7.37 2.94 -4.92
C MET A 29 -6.97 1.47 -4.95
N ALA A 30 -6.63 0.93 -6.12
CA ALA A 30 -6.12 -0.43 -6.25
C ALA A 30 -4.79 -0.61 -5.49
N TYR A 31 -3.89 0.38 -5.56
CA TYR A 31 -2.65 0.39 -4.79
C TYR A 31 -2.92 0.36 -3.28
N LEU A 32 -3.82 1.20 -2.77
CA LEU A 32 -4.16 1.26 -1.34
C LEU A 32 -4.67 -0.08 -0.82
N VAL A 33 -5.58 -0.70 -1.57
CA VAL A 33 -6.12 -2.04 -1.27
C VAL A 33 -4.99 -3.07 -1.22
N ARG A 34 -4.11 -3.08 -2.22
CA ARG A 34 -2.95 -3.99 -2.22
C ARG A 34 -2.02 -3.72 -1.04
N TYR A 35 -1.66 -2.46 -0.80
CA TYR A 35 -0.68 -2.09 0.22
C TYR A 35 -1.14 -2.50 1.62
N ASN A 36 -2.42 -2.27 1.93
CA ASN A 36 -2.99 -2.50 3.25
C ASN A 36 -3.45 -3.95 3.50
N LEU A 37 -3.89 -4.66 2.46
CA LEU A 37 -4.50 -5.99 2.62
C LEU A 37 -3.67 -7.14 2.04
N LYS A 38 -2.67 -6.87 1.20
CA LYS A 38 -1.94 -7.92 0.47
C LYS A 38 -0.42 -7.82 0.58
N ARG A 39 0.15 -6.61 0.61
CA ARG A 39 1.60 -6.42 0.74
C ARG A 39 2.03 -6.77 2.16
N LEU A 40 3.04 -7.62 2.25
CA LEU A 40 3.69 -7.95 3.51
C LEU A 40 4.82 -6.94 3.77
N HIS A 41 4.90 -6.46 5.00
CA HIS A 41 5.85 -5.43 5.40
C HIS A 41 6.86 -6.05 6.35
N SER A 42 8.15 -5.97 6.03
CA SER A 42 9.19 -6.58 6.89
C SER A 42 9.25 -5.92 8.27
N TYR A 43 8.89 -4.64 8.35
CA TYR A 43 8.74 -3.91 9.61
C TYR A 43 7.61 -4.49 10.49
N ASN A 44 6.53 -4.98 9.87
CA ASN A 44 5.39 -5.60 10.56
C ASN A 44 5.59 -7.11 10.78
N GLY A 45 6.83 -7.60 10.74
CA GLY A 45 7.10 -9.04 10.87
C GLY A 45 6.61 -9.86 9.68
N TYR A 46 6.62 -9.29 8.47
CA TYR A 46 6.06 -9.88 7.25
C TYR A 46 4.55 -10.07 7.29
N GLU A 47 3.85 -9.12 7.89
CA GLU A 47 2.39 -9.04 7.90
C GLU A 47 1.88 -7.81 7.17
N THR A 48 0.60 -7.83 6.82
CA THR A 48 -0.06 -6.67 6.22
C THR A 48 -0.28 -5.59 7.29
N PRO A 49 -0.41 -4.30 6.92
CA PRO A 49 -0.70 -3.24 7.87
C PRO A 49 -1.98 -3.50 8.65
N VAL A 50 -3.03 -4.00 7.98
CA VAL A 50 -4.31 -4.32 8.64
C VAL A 50 -4.15 -5.47 9.64
N ALA A 51 -3.46 -6.56 9.28
CA ALA A 51 -3.24 -7.67 10.21
C ALA A 51 -2.42 -7.24 11.44
N MET A 52 -1.41 -6.39 11.24
CA MET A 52 -0.62 -5.85 12.34
C MET A 52 -1.47 -4.96 13.25
N GLU A 53 -2.31 -4.08 12.69
CA GLU A 53 -3.24 -3.25 13.47
C GLU A 53 -4.23 -4.09 14.28
N GLU A 54 -4.80 -5.14 13.70
CA GLU A 54 -5.72 -6.05 14.40
C GLU A 54 -5.05 -6.72 15.60
N LYS A 55 -3.79 -7.15 15.46
CA LYS A 55 -3.01 -7.70 16.57
C LYS A 55 -2.75 -6.68 17.66
N LEU A 56 -2.40 -5.45 17.29
CA LEU A 56 -2.21 -4.37 18.26
C LEU A 56 -3.49 -4.06 19.03
N ARG A 57 -4.65 -4.08 18.35
CA ARG A 57 -5.96 -3.89 18.98
C ARG A 57 -6.32 -5.04 19.92
N ALA A 58 -5.99 -6.28 19.57
CA ALA A 58 -6.26 -7.45 20.41
C ALA A 58 -5.37 -7.52 21.65
N ALA A 59 -4.20 -6.87 21.62
CA ALA A 59 -3.26 -6.81 22.73
C ALA A 59 -3.48 -5.60 23.67
N ALA A 60 -4.39 -4.69 23.32
CA ALA A 60 -4.75 -3.50 24.09
C ALA A 60 -5.97 -3.77 24.99
#